data_AF-A0A812Y9S7-F1
#
_entry.id   AF-A0A812Y9S7-F1
#
_cell.length_a   1.000
_cell.length_b   1.000
_cell.length_c   1.000
_cell.angle_alpha   90.00
_cell.angle_beta   90.00
_cell.angle_gamma   90.00
#
_symmetry.space_group_name_H-M   'P 1'
#
loop_
_entity.id
_entity.type
_entity.pdbx_description
1 polymer ?
#
loop_
_entity_poly.entity_id
_entity_poly.type
_entity_poly.pdbx_seq_one_letter_code
_entity_poly.pdbx_strand_id
1 'polypeptide(L)'
;MAPYPTTVYNPSSLAGHWTWSDNFFGRGIMLFYVFTEVAEATHDFWFSNKTYADIDATSDLVFGDGTFPMSKINEDEWDRVNSYVLRRIVYGDGTPHPVFWPKFLDWYKSTFPGLGIAVMSSNNDCIRRCQYLAPCAVCQPLCGVA
;
A
#
# COMPACT_ATOMS: atom_id res chain seq x y z
N MET A 1 -10.25 13.75 18.66
CA MET A 1 -10.83 13.31 17.37
C MET A 1 -10.85 14.52 16.45
N ALA A 2 -10.28 14.41 15.24
CA ALA A 2 -10.36 15.48 14.25
C ALA A 2 -11.82 15.68 13.79
N PRO A 3 -12.28 16.91 13.54
CA PRO A 3 -13.60 17.16 12.94
C PRO A 3 -13.61 16.70 11.48
N TYR A 4 -14.78 16.28 11.00
CA TYR A 4 -14.99 15.91 9.60
C TYR A 4 -15.53 17.13 8.84
N PRO A 5 -15.21 17.30 7.54
CA PRO A 5 -14.38 16.42 6.72
C PRO A 5 -12.91 16.41 7.15
N THR A 6 -12.22 15.28 6.99
CA THR A 6 -10.80 15.12 7.34
C THR A 6 -10.05 14.37 6.27
N THR A 7 -8.76 14.68 6.09
CA THR A 7 -7.89 13.98 5.14
C THR A 7 -6.79 13.27 5.90
N VAL A 8 -6.62 11.99 5.63
CA VAL A 8 -5.48 11.21 6.12
C VAL A 8 -4.46 11.11 5.00
N TYR A 9 -3.28 11.67 5.25
CA TYR A 9 -2.13 11.55 4.37
C TYR A 9 -1.39 10.25 4.70
N ASN A 10 -1.39 9.29 3.79
CA ASN A 10 -0.63 8.05 3.96
C ASN A 10 0.58 8.06 3.02
N PRO A 11 1.82 7.95 3.51
CA PRO A 11 2.98 7.92 2.63
C PRO A 11 2.89 6.74 1.66
N SER A 12 2.96 7.01 0.36
CA SER A 12 2.79 6.05 -0.75
C SER A 12 3.94 5.05 -0.84
N SER A 13 5.16 5.49 -0.61
CA SER A 13 6.32 4.71 -1.06
C SER A 13 7.51 4.71 -0.11
N LEU A 14 7.26 5.03 1.16
CA LEU A 14 8.20 4.82 2.25
C LEU A 14 8.48 3.32 2.49
N ALA A 15 9.67 3.05 3.01
CA ALA A 15 10.15 1.70 3.29
C ALA A 15 9.22 0.97 4.27
N GLY A 16 8.70 -0.19 3.85
CA GLY A 16 7.81 -1.03 4.66
C GLY A 16 6.37 -0.53 4.82
N HIS A 17 5.98 0.61 4.21
CA HIS A 17 4.61 1.13 4.31
C HIS A 17 3.62 0.41 3.39
N TRP A 18 4.10 -0.13 2.27
CA TRP A 18 3.28 -0.84 1.29
C TRP A 18 3.95 -2.13 0.87
N THR A 19 3.10 -3.11 0.55
CA THR A 19 3.50 -4.44 0.16
C THR A 19 2.87 -4.79 -1.17
N TRP A 20 3.63 -5.43 -2.04
CA TRP A 20 3.15 -5.94 -3.32
C TRP A 20 3.49 -7.41 -3.43
N SER A 21 2.71 -8.17 -4.20
CA SER A 21 3.08 -9.56 -4.47
C SER A 21 4.39 -9.59 -5.27
N ASP A 22 5.32 -10.46 -4.90
CA ASP A 22 6.60 -10.60 -5.61
C ASP A 22 6.41 -11.39 -6.93
N ASN A 23 5.71 -10.77 -7.87
CA ASN A 23 5.46 -11.27 -9.21
C ASN A 23 5.62 -10.15 -10.25
N PHE A 24 5.47 -10.48 -11.53
CA PHE A 24 5.64 -9.53 -12.62
C PHE A 24 4.76 -8.27 -12.46
N PHE A 25 3.49 -8.43 -12.09
CA PHE A 25 2.56 -7.31 -11.93
C PHE A 25 2.89 -6.44 -10.71
N GLY A 26 3.15 -7.06 -9.55
CA GLY A 26 3.51 -6.33 -8.34
C GLY A 26 4.83 -5.58 -8.50
N ARG A 27 5.83 -6.20 -9.13
CA ARG A 27 7.09 -5.54 -9.49
C ARG A 27 6.88 -4.39 -10.49
N GLY A 28 6.02 -4.58 -11.49
CA GLY A 28 5.66 -3.51 -12.43
C GLY A 28 5.04 -2.29 -11.75
N ILE A 29 4.17 -2.49 -10.76
CA ILE A 29 3.60 -1.41 -9.96
C ILE A 29 4.68 -0.73 -9.11
N MET A 30 5.54 -1.51 -8.45
CA MET A 30 6.67 -0.95 -7.71
C MET A 30 7.60 -0.11 -8.61
N LEU A 31 7.90 -0.60 -9.82
CA LEU A 31 8.70 0.13 -10.81
C LEU A 31 8.05 1.48 -11.12
N PHE A 32 6.74 1.51 -11.37
CA PHE A 32 6.03 2.76 -11.61
C PHE A 32 6.31 3.75 -10.47
N TYR A 33 6.00 3.39 -9.22
CA TYR A 33 6.16 4.28 -8.06
C TYR A 33 7.61 4.70 -7.78
N VAL A 34 8.57 3.81 -8.03
CA VAL A 34 10.00 4.12 -7.89
C VAL A 34 10.44 5.23 -8.87
N PHE A 35 9.84 5.28 -10.06
CA PHE A 35 10.24 6.21 -11.12
C PHE A 35 9.33 7.44 -11.25
N THR A 36 8.08 7.38 -10.78
CA THR A 36 7.11 8.49 -10.89
C THR A 36 6.90 9.26 -9.59
N GLU A 37 7.21 8.68 -8.43
CA GLU A 37 7.00 9.31 -7.12
C GLU A 37 8.29 9.46 -6.32
N VAL A 38 8.34 10.52 -5.51
CA VAL A 38 9.33 10.68 -4.44
C VAL A 38 8.90 9.87 -3.21
N ALA A 39 9.84 9.48 -2.35
CA ALA A 39 9.57 8.61 -1.20
C ALA A 39 8.50 9.18 -0.27
N GLU A 40 8.49 10.49 -0.08
CA GLU A 40 7.54 11.20 0.77
C GLU A 40 6.20 11.53 0.09
N ALA A 41 5.99 11.13 -1.16
CA ALA A 41 4.70 11.31 -1.82
C ALA A 41 3.59 10.64 -0.99
N THR A 42 2.44 11.30 -0.87
CA THR A 42 1.31 10.79 -0.08
C THR A 42 0.17 10.32 -0.99
N HIS A 43 -0.48 9.25 -0.57
CA HIS A 43 -1.81 8.87 -1.01
C HIS A 43 -2.81 9.41 0.00
N ASP A 44 -3.70 10.25 -0.49
CA ASP A 44 -4.60 11.02 0.34
C ASP A 44 -5.96 10.34 0.41
N PHE A 45 -6.42 10.06 1.63
CA PHE A 45 -7.74 9.50 1.88
C PHE A 45 -8.63 10.59 2.46
N TRP A 46 -9.59 11.06 1.65
CA TRP A 46 -10.53 12.08 2.07
C TRP A 46 -11.77 11.43 2.69
N PHE A 47 -12.00 11.68 3.96
CA PHE A 47 -13.15 11.18 4.69
C PHE A 47 -14.21 12.27 4.84
N SER A 48 -15.38 12.03 4.24
CA SER A 48 -16.51 12.96 4.28
C SER A 48 -17.30 12.87 5.60
N ASN A 49 -17.33 11.70 6.26
CA ASN A 49 -18.15 11.47 7.46
C ASN A 49 -17.50 10.51 8.48
N LYS A 50 -17.62 10.85 9.77
CA LYS A 50 -17.11 10.07 10.92
C LYS A 50 -17.76 8.72 11.16
N THR A 51 -19.02 8.58 10.74
CA THR A 51 -19.83 7.40 11.05
C THR A 51 -19.61 6.28 10.04
N TYR A 52 -19.43 6.64 8.77
CA TYR A 52 -19.39 5.68 7.66
C TYR A 52 -18.01 5.50 7.05
N ALA A 53 -17.02 6.33 7.45
CA ALA A 53 -15.67 6.33 6.87
C ALA A 53 -15.70 6.28 5.34
N ASP A 54 -16.64 7.04 4.75
CA ASP A 54 -16.87 7.07 3.31
C ASP A 54 -15.74 7.87 2.66
N ILE A 55 -15.01 7.19 1.78
CA ILE A 55 -13.93 7.80 0.99
C ILE A 55 -14.52 8.10 -0.38
N ASP A 56 -14.64 9.37 -0.72
CA ASP A 56 -15.00 9.78 -2.08
C ASP A 56 -13.80 9.62 -3.00
N ALA A 57 -14.05 9.07 -4.18
CA ALA A 57 -13.02 8.71 -5.13
C ALA A 57 -12.33 9.96 -5.69
N THR A 58 -11.03 10.13 -5.43
CA THR A 58 -10.22 11.15 -6.11
C THR A 58 -9.55 10.52 -7.34
N SER A 59 -9.30 11.31 -8.38
CA SER A 59 -8.72 10.77 -9.62
C SER A 59 -7.25 10.42 -9.42
N ASP A 60 -6.87 9.17 -9.69
CA ASP A 60 -5.48 8.74 -9.81
C ASP A 60 -5.21 8.29 -11.24
N LEU A 61 -4.10 8.76 -11.82
CA LEU A 61 -3.68 8.50 -13.18
C LEU A 61 -3.33 7.03 -13.43
N VAL A 62 -3.09 6.23 -12.38
CA VAL A 62 -2.59 4.85 -12.49
C VAL A 62 -3.70 3.80 -12.44
N PHE A 63 -4.74 4.03 -11.65
CA PHE A 63 -5.81 3.05 -11.40
C PHE A 63 -7.13 3.38 -12.10
N GLY A 64 -7.16 4.45 -12.91
CA GLY A 64 -8.37 4.95 -13.56
C GLY A 64 -9.28 5.73 -12.61
N ASP A 65 -10.34 6.30 -13.16
CA ASP A 65 -11.28 7.19 -12.47
C ASP A 65 -11.76 6.60 -11.13
N GLY A 66 -11.26 7.17 -10.03
CA GLY A 66 -11.73 6.95 -8.67
C GLY A 66 -10.89 5.99 -7.83
N THR A 67 -9.98 6.52 -7.02
CA THR A 67 -9.26 5.70 -6.05
C THR A 67 -10.11 5.44 -4.81
N PHE A 68 -10.31 4.15 -4.57
CA PHE A 68 -10.72 3.55 -3.30
C PHE A 68 -12.02 4.05 -2.65
N PRO A 69 -13.18 4.25 -3.35
CA PRO A 69 -14.44 4.35 -2.65
C PRO A 69 -14.70 3.14 -1.75
N MET A 70 -14.86 3.43 -0.48
CA MET A 70 -14.96 2.43 0.57
C MET A 70 -16.05 2.87 1.53
N SER A 71 -17.05 2.02 1.74
CA SER A 71 -18.09 2.25 2.72
C SER A 71 -17.90 1.28 3.89
N LYS A 72 -17.88 1.78 5.11
CA LYS A 72 -17.70 0.92 6.29
C LYS A 72 -18.89 -0.04 6.46
N ILE A 73 -18.60 -1.34 6.61
CA ILE A 73 -19.60 -2.36 6.95
C ILE A 73 -19.61 -2.58 8.47
N ASN A 74 -18.43 -2.84 9.05
CA ASN A 74 -18.26 -3.09 10.49
C ASN A 74 -16.85 -2.66 10.96
N GLU A 75 -16.36 -3.19 12.08
CA GLU A 75 -15.05 -2.82 12.63
C GLU A 75 -13.88 -3.31 11.75
N ASP A 76 -14.03 -4.44 11.08
CA ASP A 76 -12.97 -5.11 10.34
C ASP A 76 -13.24 -5.19 8.83
N GLU A 77 -14.39 -4.71 8.36
CA GLU A 77 -14.81 -4.83 6.96
C GLU A 77 -15.32 -3.53 6.34
N TRP A 78 -14.96 -3.32 5.07
CA TRP A 78 -15.39 -2.20 4.23
C TRP A 78 -15.83 -2.71 2.86
N ASP A 79 -16.94 -2.19 2.35
CA ASP A 79 -17.40 -2.45 0.99
C ASP A 79 -16.63 -1.57 0.02
N ARG A 80 -15.87 -2.20 -0.88
CA ARG A 80 -15.32 -1.55 -2.06
C ARG A 80 -16.47 -1.45 -3.05
N VAL A 81 -17.22 -0.35 -2.96
CA VAL A 81 -18.49 -0.08 -3.66
C VAL A 81 -18.55 -0.75 -5.04
N ASN A 82 -19.46 -1.70 -5.21
CA ASN A 82 -19.70 -2.50 -6.43
C ASN A 82 -18.52 -3.40 -6.90
N SER A 83 -17.61 -3.78 -6.01
CA SER A 83 -16.41 -4.56 -6.37
C SER A 83 -16.18 -5.75 -5.43
N TYR A 84 -15.75 -5.51 -4.18
CA TYR A 84 -15.39 -6.57 -3.23
C TYR A 84 -15.35 -6.05 -1.79
N VAL A 85 -15.25 -6.94 -0.80
CA VAL A 85 -15.10 -6.55 0.62
C VAL A 85 -13.63 -6.52 1.02
N LEU A 86 -13.17 -5.39 1.55
CA LEU A 86 -11.88 -5.24 2.20
C LEU A 86 -11.98 -5.72 3.65
N ARG A 87 -10.99 -6.50 4.10
CA ARG A 87 -10.95 -7.07 5.45
C ARG A 87 -9.65 -6.73 6.17
N ARG A 88 -9.76 -6.38 7.44
CA ARG A 88 -8.61 -6.15 8.31
C ARG A 88 -7.94 -7.47 8.66
N ILE A 89 -6.69 -7.63 8.23
CA ILE A 89 -5.87 -8.81 8.53
C ILE A 89 -4.82 -8.55 9.63
N VAL A 90 -4.52 -7.28 9.90
CA VAL A 90 -3.58 -6.81 10.95
C VAL A 90 -4.22 -5.62 11.66
N TYR A 91 -4.11 -5.56 12.98
CA TYR A 91 -4.59 -4.45 13.79
C TYR A 91 -3.68 -3.22 13.68
N GLY A 92 -4.17 -2.06 14.14
CA GLY A 92 -3.39 -0.81 14.09
C GLY A 92 -2.12 -0.82 14.95
N ASP A 93 -2.02 -1.75 15.90
CA ASP A 93 -0.82 -1.99 16.72
C ASP A 93 0.16 -3.00 16.09
N GLY A 94 -0.14 -3.49 14.88
CA GLY A 94 0.66 -4.47 14.15
C GLY A 94 0.40 -5.93 14.55
N THR A 95 -0.50 -6.21 15.50
CA THR A 95 -0.82 -7.59 15.87
C THR A 95 -1.72 -8.27 14.82
N PRO A 96 -1.53 -9.58 14.57
CA PRO A 96 -2.31 -10.29 13.55
C PRO A 96 -3.77 -10.48 13.99
N HIS A 97 -4.72 -10.27 13.08
CA HIS A 97 -6.13 -10.53 13.36
C HIS A 97 -6.37 -12.06 13.53
N PRO A 98 -6.93 -12.56 14.64
CA PRO A 98 -6.98 -13.98 14.96
C PRO A 98 -7.76 -14.82 13.93
N VAL A 99 -8.79 -14.24 13.30
CA VAL A 99 -9.61 -14.91 12.28
C VAL A 99 -9.09 -14.71 10.84
N PHE A 100 -8.80 -13.47 10.44
CA PHE A 100 -8.51 -13.17 9.03
C PHE A 100 -7.04 -13.33 8.66
N TRP A 101 -6.10 -13.19 9.60
CA TRP A 101 -4.68 -13.39 9.31
C TRP A 101 -4.36 -14.83 8.85
N PRO A 102 -4.81 -15.90 9.54
CA PRO A 102 -4.54 -17.26 9.07
C PRO A 102 -5.15 -17.54 7.70
N LYS A 103 -6.38 -17.07 7.46
CA LYS A 103 -7.07 -17.21 6.16
C LYS A 103 -6.33 -16.50 5.02
N PHE A 104 -5.80 -15.31 5.31
CA PHE A 104 -4.97 -14.58 4.35
C PHE A 104 -3.71 -15.37 4.01
N LEU A 105 -3.01 -15.91 5.01
CA LEU A 105 -1.80 -16.71 4.77
C LEU A 105 -2.09 -17.96 3.94
N ASP A 106 -3.19 -18.67 4.19
CA ASP A 106 -3.60 -19.84 3.43
C ASP A 106 -3.97 -19.49 1.98
N TRP A 107 -4.73 -18.40 1.79
CA TRP A 107 -5.05 -17.87 0.48
C TRP A 107 -3.79 -17.43 -0.29
N TYR A 108 -2.87 -16.72 0.37
CA TYR A 108 -1.67 -16.21 -0.26
C TYR A 108 -0.76 -17.35 -0.73
N LYS A 109 -0.52 -18.34 0.13
CA LYS A 109 0.29 -19.53 -0.20
C LYS A 109 -0.30 -20.35 -1.35
N SER A 110 -1.63 -20.47 -1.41
CA SER A 110 -2.31 -21.23 -2.47
C SER A 110 -2.37 -20.46 -3.79
N THR A 111 -2.54 -19.14 -3.75
CA THR A 111 -2.64 -18.30 -4.95
C THR A 111 -1.27 -18.00 -5.56
N PHE A 112 -0.25 -17.82 -4.70
CA PHE A 112 1.09 -17.43 -5.09
C PHE A 112 2.14 -18.41 -4.53
N PRO A 113 2.10 -19.69 -4.94
CA PRO A 113 2.98 -20.71 -4.37
C PRO A 113 4.45 -20.39 -4.65
N GLY A 114 5.24 -20.29 -3.57
CA GLY A 114 6.68 -20.01 -3.64
C GLY A 114 7.05 -18.54 -3.89
N LEU A 115 6.07 -17.64 -3.97
CA LEU A 115 6.34 -16.21 -4.12
C LEU A 115 6.35 -15.50 -2.77
N GLY A 116 7.24 -14.51 -2.65
CA GLY A 116 7.34 -13.65 -1.48
C GLY A 116 6.48 -12.39 -1.60
N ILE A 117 6.62 -11.51 -0.61
CA ILE A 117 6.07 -10.16 -0.63
C ILE A 117 7.24 -9.20 -0.88
N ALA A 118 7.06 -8.27 -1.81
CA ALA A 118 8.00 -7.20 -2.08
C ALA A 118 7.62 -5.94 -1.30
N VAL A 119 8.62 -5.23 -0.79
CA VAL A 119 8.48 -3.96 -0.06
C VAL A 119 9.55 -2.98 -0.53
N MET A 120 9.28 -1.69 -0.41
CA MET A 120 10.33 -0.68 -0.56
C MET A 120 11.34 -0.85 0.60
N SER A 121 12.62 -0.86 0.26
CA SER A 121 13.74 -1.12 1.18
C SER A 121 14.38 0.14 1.76
N SER A 122 14.11 1.31 1.18
CA SER A 122 14.73 2.58 1.56
C SER A 122 13.78 3.74 1.35
N ASN A 123 13.95 4.80 2.14
CA ASN A 123 13.29 6.09 1.94
C ASN A 123 14.10 7.02 1.01
N ASN A 124 15.30 6.61 0.57
CA ASN A 124 16.11 7.39 -0.35
C ASN A 124 15.73 7.08 -1.79
N ASP A 125 15.27 8.08 -2.55
CA ASP A 125 14.82 7.93 -3.93
C ASP A 125 15.86 7.34 -4.86
N CYS A 126 17.12 7.75 -4.72
CA CYS A 126 18.20 7.19 -5.53
C CYS A 126 18.40 5.71 -5.21
N ILE A 127 18.44 5.33 -3.93
CA ILE A 127 18.62 3.94 -3.51
C ILE A 127 17.46 3.08 -4.02
N ARG A 128 16.22 3.55 -3.93
CA ARG A 128 15.03 2.82 -4.44
C ARG A 128 15.15 2.55 -5.94
N ARG A 129 15.47 3.58 -6.73
CA ARG A 129 15.65 3.49 -8.19
C ARG A 129 16.79 2.55 -8.56
N CYS A 130 17.91 2.69 -7.88
CA CYS A 130 19.07 1.86 -8.15
C CYS A 130 18.82 0.40 -7.74
N GLN A 131 18.29 0.14 -6.55
CA GLN A 131 18.08 -1.22 -6.03
C GLN A 131 17.05 -2.02 -6.83
N TYR A 132 16.16 -1.33 -7.55
CA TYR A 132 15.27 -2.00 -8.50
C TYR A 132 16.03 -2.62 -9.69
N LEU A 133 17.16 -2.02 -10.09
CA LEU A 133 17.93 -2.42 -11.28
C LEU A 133 19.29 -3.06 -10.97
N ALA A 134 19.81 -2.87 -9.76
CA ALA A 134 21.15 -3.27 -9.38
C ALA A 134 21.24 -3.70 -7.89
N PRO A 135 22.24 -4.50 -7.50
CA PRO A 135 22.44 -4.89 -6.10
C PRO A 135 22.79 -3.71 -5.18
N CYS A 136 22.45 -3.82 -3.89
CA CYS A 136 22.71 -2.79 -2.87
C CYS A 136 24.17 -2.29 -2.83
N ALA A 137 25.14 -3.20 -3.02
CA ALA A 137 26.56 -2.87 -2.99
C ALA A 137 27.00 -1.90 -4.09
N VAL A 138 26.24 -1.81 -5.19
CA VAL A 138 26.46 -0.81 -6.26
C VAL A 138 25.72 0.48 -5.93
N CYS A 139 24.54 0.39 -5.32
CA CYS A 139 23.65 1.52 -5.11
C CYS A 139 24.07 2.44 -3.96
N GLN A 140 24.59 1.89 -2.87
CA GLN A 140 25.10 2.68 -1.74
C GLN A 140 26.13 3.73 -2.20
N PRO A 141 27.24 3.35 -2.88
CA PRO A 141 28.21 4.34 -3.34
C PRO A 141 27.66 5.24 -4.44
N LEU A 142 26.84 4.72 -5.36
CA LEU A 142 26.25 5.52 -6.44
C LEU A 142 25.35 6.66 -5.91
N CYS A 143 24.60 6.38 -4.86
CA CYS A 143 23.66 7.32 -4.26
C CYS A 143 24.27 8.14 -3.12
N GLY A 144 25.57 8.00 -2.85
CA GLY A 144 26.25 8.71 -1.76
C GLY A 144 25.74 8.34 -0.37
N VAL A 145 25.21 7.12 -0.20
CA VAL A 145 24.71 6.61 1.07
C VAL A 145 25.70 5.57 1.57
N ALA A 146 26.48 5.93 2.60
CA ALA A 146 27.42 5.04 3.28
C ALA A 146 26.69 4.12 4.27
#